data_AF-A0A1F4U192-F1
#
_entry.id   AF-A0A1F4U192-F1
#
_cell.length_a   1.000
_cell.length_b   1.000
_cell.length_c   1.000
_cell.angle_alpha   90.00
_cell.angle_beta   90.00
_cell.angle_gamma   90.00
#
_symmetry.space_group_name_H-M   'P 1'
#
loop_
_entity.id
_entity.type
_entity.pdbx_description
1 polymer ?
#
loop_
_entity_poly.entity_id
_entity_poly.type
_entity_poly.pdbx_seq_one_letter_code
_entity_poly.pdbx_strand_id
1 'polypeptide(L)' 'MGLLLYFYLTEFKKNELTLYGSICTLVGGVFNLGERIMFGCVYDYIKLFSISYFNVSDALIVLGIILIICGILKK' A
#
# COMPACT_ATOMS: atom_id res chain seq x y z
N MET A 1 6.21 5.56 -3.52
CA MET A 1 4.97 6.35 -3.32
C MET A 1 4.73 7.39 -4.41
N GLY A 2 5.67 8.32 -4.67
CA GLY A 2 5.43 9.44 -5.61
C GLY A 2 5.00 9.03 -7.02
N LEU A 3 5.59 7.96 -7.57
CA LEU A 3 5.23 7.45 -8.89
C LEU A 3 3.80 6.85 -8.93
N LEU A 4 3.41 6.11 -7.89
CA LEU A 4 2.06 5.52 -7.76
C LEU A 4 1.00 6.61 -7.57
N LEU A 5 1.30 7.65 -6.80
CA LEU A 5 0.43 8.80 -6.61
C LEU A 5 0.28 9.60 -7.92
N TYR A 6 1.37 9.80 -8.65
CA TYR A 6 1.37 10.43 -9.96
C TYR A 6 0.50 9.66 -10.96
N PHE A 7 0.70 8.35 -11.10
CA PHE A 7 -0.12 7.50 -11.97
C PHE A 7 -1.61 7.53 -11.57
N TYR A 8 -1.92 7.51 -10.27
CA TYR A 8 -3.29 7.62 -9.77
C TYR A 8 -3.96 8.92 -10.23
N LEU A 9 -3.25 10.05 -10.20
CA LEU A 9 -3.78 11.35 -10.59
C LEU A 9 -3.94 11.53 -12.09
N THR A 10 -3.14 10.85 -12.92
CA THR A 10 -3.09 11.11 -14.36
C THR A 10 -3.81 10.08 -15.23
N GLU A 11 -3.88 8.81 -14.85
CA GLU A 11 -4.20 7.72 -15.80
C GLU A 11 -5.25 6.71 -15.32
N PHE A 12 -5.71 6.77 -14.06
CA PHE A 12 -6.62 5.76 -13.53
C PHE A 12 -8.08 6.03 -13.88
N LYS A 13 -8.67 5.14 -14.71
CA LYS A 13 -10.13 5.03 -14.83
C LYS A 13 -10.71 4.74 -13.44
N LYS A 14 -11.69 5.54 -13.02
CA LYS A 14 -12.44 5.38 -11.77
C LYS A 14 -13.18 4.04 -11.75
N ASN A 15 -12.52 3.00 -11.24
CA ASN A 15 -13.17 1.77 -10.80
C ASN A 15 -13.03 1.74 -9.27
N GLU A 16 -14.07 1.29 -8.58
CA GLU A 16 -14.11 1.20 -7.13
C GLU A 16 -12.95 0.36 -6.59
N LEU A 17 -12.58 -0.74 -7.27
CA LEU A 17 -11.46 -1.59 -6.85
C LEU A 17 -10.14 -0.82 -6.83
N THR A 18 -9.87 -0.01 -7.84
CA THR A 18 -8.67 0.82 -7.91
C THR A 18 -8.69 1.93 -6.88
N LEU A 19 -9.85 2.52 -6.60
CA LEU A 19 -10.00 3.51 -5.52
C LEU A 19 -9.68 2.91 -4.15
N TYR A 20 -10.30 1.78 -3.80
CA TYR A 20 -10.03 1.10 -2.53
C TYR A 20 -8.57 0.68 -2.43
N GLY A 21 -8.00 0.14 -3.51
CA GLY A 21 -6.59 -0.24 -3.54
C GLY A 21 -5.63 0.94 -3.36
N SER A 22 -5.94 2.09 -3.95
CA SER A 22 -5.16 3.33 -3.77
C SER A 22 -5.27 3.86 -2.34
N ILE A 23 -6.45 3.81 -1.72
CA ILE A 23 -6.64 4.21 -0.32
C ILE A 23 -5.81 3.30 0.61
N CYS A 24 -5.90 1.98 0.46
CA CYS A 24 -5.12 1.03 1.25
C CYS A 24 -3.60 1.29 1.12
N THR A 25 -3.12 1.49 -0.11
CA THR A 25 -1.71 1.77 -0.38
C THR A 25 -1.25 3.08 0.25
N LEU A 26 -2.08 4.14 0.16
CA LEU A 26 -1.77 5.43 0.74
C LEU A 26 -1.73 5.37 2.26
N VAL A 27 -2.74 4.76 2.88
CA VAL A 27 -2.84 4.63 4.33
C VAL A 27 -1.64 3.85 4.88
N GLY A 28 -1.36 2.66 4.36
CA GLY A 28 -0.19 1.88 4.80
C GLY A 28 1.12 2.64 4.58
N GLY A 29 1.25 3.34 3.45
CA GLY A 29 2.41 4.18 3.17
C GLY A 29 2.60 5.35 4.14
N VAL A 30 1.52 6.04 4.50
CA VAL A 30 1.54 7.17 5.46
C VAL A 30 1.91 6.67 6.86
N PHE A 31 1.37 5.54 7.30
CA PHE A 31 1.72 4.97 8.61
C PHE A 31 3.19 4.56 8.69
N ASN A 32 3.71 3.82 7.70
CA ASN A 32 5.13 3.44 7.65
C ASN A 32 6.06 4.66 7.60
N LEU A 33 5.66 5.72 6.88
CA LEU A 33 6.44 6.97 6.86
C LEU A 33 6.37 7.70 8.19
N GLY A 34 5.18 7.74 8.82
CA GLY A 34 4.98 8.34 10.14
C GLY A 34 5.84 7.67 11.21
N GLU A 35 5.90 6.34 11.22
CA GLU A 35 6.77 5.60 12.13
C GLU A 35 8.25 5.96 11.93
N ARG A 36 8.71 6.06 10.68
CA ARG A 36 10.09 6.50 10.39
C ARG A 36 10.37 7.90 10.90
N ILE A 37 9.41 8.82 10.80
CA ILE A 37 9.57 10.20 11.26
C ILE A 37 9.57 10.26 12.80
N MET A 38 8.70 9.50 13.46
CA MET A 38 8.52 9.56 14.92
C MET A 38 9.56 8.73 15.70
N PHE A 39 9.91 7.55 15.19
CA PHE A 39 10.74 6.57 15.90
C PHE A 39 12.10 6.33 15.23
N GLY A 40 12.32 6.88 14.03
CA GLY A 40 13.54 6.66 13.24
C GLY A 40 13.59 5.30 12.53
N CYS A 41 12.59 4.43 12.73
CA CYS A 41 12.49 3.11 12.13
C CYS A 41 11.02 2.70 11.91
N VAL A 42 10.83 1.56 11.23
CA VAL A 42 9.53 0.89 11.09
C VAL A 42 9.58 -0.38 11.94
N TYR A 43 8.54 -0.63 12.73
CA TYR A 43 8.48 -1.83 13.56
C TYR A 43 7.79 -2.98 12.82
N ASP A 44 8.55 -4.03 12.53
CA ASP A 44 8.04 -5.26 11.92
C ASP A 44 7.75 -6.30 13.01
N TYR A 45 6.47 -6.59 13.25
CA TYR A 45 6.02 -7.43 14.38
C TYR A 45 5.26 -8.70 13.96
N ILE A 46 4.89 -8.85 12.70
CA ILE A 46 4.21 -10.05 12.19
C ILE A 46 5.24 -10.95 11.52
N LYS A 47 5.39 -12.17 12.02
CA LYS A 47 6.33 -13.17 11.49
C LYS A 47 5.65 -14.03 10.43
N LEU A 48 6.19 -14.05 9.21
CA LEU A 48 5.73 -14.90 8.11
C LEU A 48 6.66 -16.11 7.91
N PHE A 49 6.13 -17.33 8.12
CA PHE A 49 6.80 -18.61 7.87
C PHE A 49 8.28 -18.70 8.31
N SER A 50 8.65 -17.95 9.35
CA SER A 50 10.03 -17.83 9.86
C SER A 50 11.08 -17.24 8.91
N ILE A 51 10.69 -16.68 7.77
CA ILE A 51 11.60 -16.15 6.75
C ILE A 51 11.60 -14.62 6.74
N SER A 52 10.46 -14.00 7.04
CA SER A 52 10.30 -12.54 6.95
C SER A 52 9.45 -12.01 8.10
N TYR A 53 9.73 -10.76 8.48
CA TYR A 53 8.87 -9.97 9.34
C TYR A 53 8.25 -8.85 8.50
N PHE A 54 6.98 -8.56 8.76
CA PHE A 54 6.25 -7.47 8.14
C PHE A 54 5.31 -6.85 9.17
N ASN A 55 4.71 -5.71 8.84
CA ASN A 55 3.72 -5.07 9.69
C ASN A 55 2.36 -4.91 8.99
N VAL A 56 1.37 -4.37 9.70
CA VAL A 56 0.04 -4.12 9.12
C VAL A 56 0.09 -3.13 7.96
N SER A 57 0.98 -2.13 8.02
CA SER A 57 1.17 -1.15 6.95
C SER A 57 1.64 -1.81 5.64
N ASP A 58 2.56 -2.76 5.73
CA ASP A 58 3.05 -3.54 4.58
C ASP A 58 1.93 -4.42 4.02
N ALA A 59 1.13 -5.05 4.89
CA ALA A 59 -0.02 -5.83 4.47
C ALA A 59 -1.07 -4.96 3.73
N LEU A 60 -1.32 -3.74 4.21
CA LEU A 60 -2.21 -2.76 3.56
C LEU A 60 -1.67 -2.32 2.20
N ILE A 61 -0.35 -2.09 2.09
CA ILE A 61 0.30 -1.74 0.82
C ILE A 61 0.17 -2.89 -0.18
N VAL A 62 0.49 -4.13 0.23
CA VAL A 62 0.38 -5.31 -0.62
C VAL A 62 -1.07 -5.55 -1.07
N LEU A 63 -2.03 -5.49 -0.14
CA LEU A 63 -3.45 -5.60 -0.45
C LEU A 63 -3.90 -4.51 -1.42
N GLY A 64 -3.46 -3.27 -1.19
CA GLY A 64 -3.78 -2.14 -2.05
C GLY A 64 -3.28 -2.31 -3.48
N ILE A 65 -2.05 -2.79 -3.63
CA ILE A 65 -1.47 -3.11 -4.94
C ILE A 65 -2.25 -4.24 -5.63
N ILE A 66 -2.62 -5.30 -4.90
CA ILE A 66 -3.41 -6.40 -5.45
C ILE A 66 -4.76 -5.89 -5.97
N LEU A 67 -5.47 -5.06 -5.19
CA LEU A 67 -6.74 -4.48 -5.59
C LEU A 67 -6.62 -3.57 -6.83
N ILE A 68 -5.55 -2.76 -6.90
CA ILE A 68 -5.26 -1.94 -8.08
C ILE A 68 -5.06 -2.82 -9.31
N ILE A 69 -4.23 -3.86 -9.21
CA ILE A 69 -3.96 -4.79 -10.32
C ILE A 69 -5.25 -5.48 -10.75
N CYS A 70 -6.04 -6.02 -9.82
CA CYS A 70 -7.33 -6.63 -10.12
C CYS A 70 -8.30 -5.64 -10.80
N GLY A 71 -8.32 -4.38 -10.36
CA GLY A 71 -9.14 -3.32 -10.96
C GLY A 71 -8.71 -2.96 -12.38
N ILE A 72 -7.41 -3.01 -12.68
CA ILE A 72 -6.87 -2.82 -14.03
C ILE A 72 -7.20 -4.02 -14.92
N LEU A 73 -7.03 -5.25 -14.42
CA LEU A 73 -7.25 -6.49 -15.19
C LEU A 73 -8.73 -6.77 -15.46
N LYS A 74 -9.64 -6.27 -14.62
CA LYS A 74 -11.09 -6.33 -14.84
C LYS A 74 -11.62 -5.32 -15.88
N LYS A 75 -10.74 -4.58 -16.56
CA LYS A 75 -11.13 -3.69 -17.69
C LYS A 75 -11.66 -4.46 -18.89
#